data_AF-A0A2E6RQX3-F1
#
_entry.id   AF-A0A2E6RQX3-F1
#
_cell.length_a   1.000
_cell.length_b   1.000
_cell.length_c   1.000
_cell.angle_alpha   90.00
_cell.angle_beta   90.00
_cell.angle_gamma   90.00
#
_symmetry.space_group_name_H-M   'P 1'
#
loop_
_entity.id
_entity.type
_entity.pdbx_description
1 polymer ?
#
loop_
_entity_poly.entity_id
_entity_poly.type
_entity_poly.pdbx_seq_one_letter_code
_entity_poly.pdbx_strand_id
1 'polypeptide(L)'
;MVESLTFGKGEMGDVRPGTPASSAQEYNLVIDASGHSSLTIPFGVLLLKADFVREGTDLLLVGPNGEQILVRDYFTMDPPPDLLTEGGAMLTADTVEALAGPIAPGLFAQAEEGAEASPIGSVESVEGEVTVTRADGTEIKLNEGDPVFQGDVLETGEEGTVGIVFIDDSTFALDEDGRMVLDELIFDPQSTEGKSSLTVVQGAFTFVSGKIAQSGPDSMKVSTPVATLGIRGTKVAGQAAQEGEENTIVLLEGEILVTNQSGVALTLNQPNQSVQVTSAFTPPQAVQLTPDQVQQRFGGVLESLPPSPAATQETQETEGPAATEEAAEEEEEEEEEGE
;
A
#
# COMPACT_ATOMS: atom_id res chain seq x y z
N MET A 1 -74.38 -60.79 -24.00
CA MET A 1 -74.42 -59.42 -24.56
C MET A 1 -73.26 -58.68 -23.90
N VAL A 2 -72.09 -58.61 -24.53
CA VAL A 2 -71.53 -57.44 -25.26
C VAL A 2 -71.77 -56.13 -24.48
N GLU A 3 -70.76 -55.38 -24.03
CA GLU A 3 -69.72 -54.75 -24.86
C GLU A 3 -68.33 -54.66 -24.19
N SER A 4 -67.34 -54.67 -25.08
CA SER A 4 -65.91 -54.47 -24.90
C SER A 4 -65.53 -52.98 -24.96
N LEU A 5 -64.62 -52.53 -24.10
CA LEU A 5 -63.74 -51.39 -24.39
C LEU A 5 -62.28 -51.76 -24.08
N THR A 6 -61.44 -51.61 -25.11
CA THR A 6 -59.97 -51.69 -25.08
C THR A 6 -59.38 -50.28 -25.20
N PHE A 7 -58.06 -50.19 -24.99
CA PHE A 7 -57.12 -49.05 -25.11
C PHE A 7 -56.79 -48.35 -23.78
N GLY A 8 -55.54 -48.15 -23.35
CA GLY A 8 -54.26 -48.25 -24.06
C GLY A 8 -53.07 -48.43 -23.10
N LYS A 9 -52.00 -49.00 -23.65
CA LYS A 9 -50.72 -49.31 -22.99
C LYS A 9 -49.83 -48.06 -23.11
N GLY A 10 -49.56 -47.37 -22.00
CA GLY A 10 -48.67 -46.22 -21.91
C GLY A 10 -47.40 -46.57 -21.14
N GLU A 11 -46.27 -46.10 -21.64
CA GLU A 11 -44.89 -46.55 -21.37
C GLU A 11 -44.40 -46.35 -19.93
N MET A 12 -43.53 -47.27 -19.50
CA MET A 12 -42.66 -47.12 -18.33
C MET A 12 -41.61 -46.04 -18.64
N GLY A 13 -41.79 -44.86 -18.05
CA GLY A 13 -40.76 -43.82 -18.00
C GLY A 13 -39.65 -44.22 -17.03
N ASP A 14 -38.44 -44.32 -17.59
CA ASP A 14 -37.15 -44.49 -16.93
C ASP A 14 -36.96 -43.45 -15.80
N VAL A 15 -36.96 -43.89 -14.53
CA VAL A 15 -36.63 -43.03 -13.39
C VAL A 15 -35.11 -42.90 -13.35
N ARG A 16 -34.59 -41.91 -14.08
CA ARG A 16 -33.20 -41.48 -13.92
C ARG A 16 -33.05 -40.82 -12.55
N PRO A 17 -32.08 -41.23 -11.71
CA PRO A 17 -31.75 -40.48 -10.51
C PRO A 17 -31.30 -39.09 -10.96
N GLY A 18 -31.98 -38.07 -10.46
CA GLY A 18 -31.61 -36.68 -10.68
C GLY A 18 -30.16 -36.48 -10.25
N THR A 19 -29.36 -35.93 -11.16
CA THR A 19 -28.09 -35.27 -10.85
C THR A 19 -28.29 -34.42 -9.59
N PRO A 20 -27.42 -34.50 -8.56
CA PRO A 20 -27.51 -33.55 -7.47
C PRO A 20 -27.39 -32.15 -8.06
N ALA A 21 -28.37 -31.29 -7.74
CA ALA A 21 -28.28 -29.87 -8.05
C ALA A 21 -26.93 -29.39 -7.49
N SER A 22 -26.10 -28.83 -8.38
CA SER A 22 -24.94 -28.05 -7.99
C SER A 22 -25.42 -27.04 -6.95
N SER A 23 -24.86 -27.06 -5.74
CA SER A 23 -25.10 -26.01 -4.75
C SER A 23 -24.83 -24.68 -5.45
N ALA A 24 -25.87 -23.88 -5.67
CA ALA A 24 -25.68 -22.52 -6.14
C ALA A 24 -24.84 -21.82 -5.06
N GLN A 25 -23.66 -21.33 -5.45
CA GLN A 25 -22.85 -20.50 -4.57
C GLN A 25 -23.68 -19.25 -4.26
N GLU A 26 -24.15 -19.12 -3.01
CA GLU A 26 -24.96 -17.98 -2.59
C GLU A 26 -24.03 -16.84 -2.20
N TYR A 27 -23.80 -15.91 -3.12
CA TYR A 27 -23.16 -14.64 -2.83
C TYR A 27 -24.14 -13.73 -2.07
N ASN A 28 -23.64 -12.95 -1.11
CA ASN A 28 -24.45 -11.96 -0.38
C ASN A 28 -24.98 -10.88 -1.32
N LEU A 29 -24.19 -10.51 -2.34
CA LEU A 29 -24.54 -9.53 -3.35
C LEU A 29 -23.84 -9.85 -4.68
N VAL A 30 -24.53 -9.58 -5.78
CA VAL A 30 -23.96 -9.63 -7.13
C VAL A 30 -24.14 -8.28 -7.79
N ILE A 31 -23.05 -7.68 -8.24
CA ILE A 31 -22.97 -6.40 -8.96
C ILE A 31 -22.51 -6.67 -10.38
N ASP A 32 -22.97 -5.87 -11.35
CA ASP A 32 -22.56 -5.93 -12.74
C ASP A 32 -21.64 -4.74 -13.04
N ALA A 33 -20.41 -4.99 -13.50
CA ALA A 33 -19.45 -3.93 -13.79
C ALA A 33 -19.73 -3.21 -15.12
N SER A 34 -20.58 -3.77 -15.99
CA SER A 34 -20.69 -3.30 -17.37
C SER A 34 -21.19 -1.87 -17.50
N GLY A 35 -20.43 -1.03 -18.20
CA GLY A 35 -20.78 0.37 -18.48
C GLY A 35 -20.58 1.35 -17.30
N HIS A 36 -19.97 0.91 -16.21
CA HIS A 36 -19.63 1.76 -15.07
C HIS A 36 -18.16 2.15 -15.09
N SER A 37 -17.85 3.41 -14.78
CA SER A 37 -16.47 3.86 -14.52
C SER A 37 -16.10 3.74 -13.03
N SER A 38 -17.09 3.63 -12.16
CA SER A 38 -16.91 3.37 -10.74
C SER A 38 -18.13 2.66 -10.16
N LEU A 39 -17.93 1.86 -9.11
CA LEU A 39 -18.96 1.08 -8.43
C LEU A 39 -18.89 1.32 -6.92
N THR A 40 -20.02 1.63 -6.30
CA THR A 40 -20.13 1.67 -4.84
C THR A 40 -20.42 0.27 -4.30
N ILE A 41 -19.52 -0.22 -3.46
CA ILE A 41 -19.62 -1.50 -2.76
C ILE A 41 -20.28 -1.24 -1.40
N PRO A 42 -21.46 -1.82 -1.13
CA PRO A 42 -22.12 -1.67 0.17
C PRO A 42 -21.38 -2.46 1.25
N PHE A 43 -21.57 -2.09 2.52
CA PHE A 43 -20.80 -2.63 3.66
C PHE A 43 -19.31 -2.27 3.59
N GLY A 44 -19.01 -0.99 3.35
CA GLY A 44 -17.72 -0.50 2.84
C GLY A 44 -16.47 -0.71 3.74
N VAL A 45 -16.61 -1.14 5.00
CA VAL A 45 -15.48 -1.67 5.80
C VAL A 45 -14.83 -2.88 5.13
N LEU A 46 -15.58 -3.57 4.26
CA LEU A 46 -15.13 -4.72 3.49
C LEU A 46 -14.05 -4.32 2.49
N LEU A 47 -14.13 -3.17 1.80
CA LEU A 47 -13.25 -2.92 0.66
C LEU A 47 -11.77 -2.76 1.05
N LEU A 48 -11.49 -2.27 2.26
CA LEU A 48 -10.11 -2.04 2.73
C LEU A 48 -9.48 -3.29 3.38
N LYS A 49 -10.32 -4.23 3.84
CA LYS A 49 -9.93 -5.44 4.60
C LYS A 49 -10.28 -6.76 3.91
N ALA A 50 -10.99 -6.73 2.78
CA ALA A 50 -11.42 -7.94 2.09
C ALA A 50 -10.28 -8.61 1.36
N ASP A 51 -10.45 -9.91 1.13
CA ASP A 51 -9.67 -10.63 0.14
C ASP A 51 -10.26 -10.33 -1.25
N PHE A 52 -9.38 -9.99 -2.18
CA PHE A 52 -9.72 -9.75 -3.57
C PHE A 52 -9.38 -11.01 -4.35
N VAL A 53 -10.40 -11.70 -4.85
CA VAL A 53 -10.22 -12.99 -5.51
C VAL A 53 -10.67 -12.86 -6.96
N ARG A 54 -9.75 -13.12 -7.88
CA ARG A 54 -10.06 -13.16 -9.30
C ARG A 54 -10.72 -14.48 -9.68
N GLU A 55 -12.01 -14.44 -10.04
CA GLU A 55 -12.77 -15.60 -10.53
C GLU A 55 -12.98 -15.47 -12.05
N GLY A 56 -11.94 -15.78 -12.82
CA GLY A 56 -11.97 -15.65 -14.28
C GLY A 56 -12.09 -14.19 -14.74
N THR A 57 -13.28 -13.82 -15.21
CA THR A 57 -13.62 -12.44 -15.63
C THR A 57 -14.20 -11.59 -14.50
N ASP A 58 -14.56 -12.24 -13.40
CA ASP A 58 -15.26 -11.62 -12.29
C ASP A 58 -14.30 -11.35 -11.13
N LEU A 59 -14.66 -10.39 -10.30
CA LEU A 59 -13.98 -10.09 -9.04
C LEU A 59 -14.87 -10.51 -7.87
N LEU A 60 -14.39 -11.42 -7.04
CA LEU A 60 -15.02 -11.79 -5.78
C LEU A 60 -14.34 -11.06 -4.64
N LEU A 61 -15.12 -10.31 -3.86
CA LEU A 61 -14.67 -9.69 -2.62
C LEU A 61 -15.15 -10.54 -1.45
N VAL A 62 -14.24 -10.96 -0.59
CA VAL A 62 -14.55 -11.74 0.63
C VAL A 62 -14.21 -10.91 1.85
N GLY A 63 -15.22 -10.48 2.59
CA GLY A 63 -15.05 -9.70 3.81
C GLY A 63 -14.58 -10.54 4.99
N PRO A 64 -14.04 -9.89 6.04
CA PRO A 64 -13.49 -10.57 7.22
C PRO A 64 -14.52 -11.38 8.01
N ASN A 65 -15.83 -11.10 7.89
CA ASN A 65 -16.87 -11.91 8.51
C ASN A 65 -17.49 -12.95 7.56
N GLY A 66 -16.88 -13.14 6.38
CA GLY A 66 -17.31 -14.09 5.36
C GLY A 66 -18.40 -13.56 4.41
N GLU A 67 -18.68 -12.26 4.41
CA GLU A 67 -19.54 -11.66 3.39
C GLU A 67 -18.90 -11.78 2.00
N GLN A 68 -19.66 -12.22 1.00
CA GLN A 68 -19.17 -12.40 -0.37
C GLN A 68 -19.92 -11.49 -1.34
N ILE A 69 -19.19 -10.64 -2.05
CA ILE A 69 -19.72 -9.77 -3.10
C ILE A 69 -19.06 -10.15 -4.41
N LEU A 70 -19.85 -10.62 -5.37
CA LEU A 70 -19.38 -10.90 -6.71
C LEU A 70 -19.62 -9.68 -7.62
N VAL A 71 -18.55 -9.12 -8.17
CA VAL A 71 -18.58 -8.10 -9.21
C VAL A 71 -18.33 -8.77 -10.56
N ARG A 72 -19.42 -9.02 -11.29
CA ARG A 72 -19.37 -9.72 -12.58
C ARG A 72 -18.74 -8.85 -13.65
N ASP A 73 -18.00 -9.51 -14.55
CA ASP A 73 -17.37 -8.93 -15.72
C ASP A 73 -16.36 -7.81 -15.40
N TYR A 74 -15.91 -7.69 -14.14
CA TYR A 74 -15.00 -6.63 -13.67
C TYR A 74 -13.75 -6.52 -14.55
N PHE A 75 -13.09 -7.65 -14.81
CA PHE A 75 -11.84 -7.70 -15.58
C PHE A 75 -12.05 -7.74 -17.10
N THR A 76 -13.30 -7.65 -17.59
CA THR A 76 -13.59 -7.51 -19.02
C THR A 76 -13.70 -6.06 -19.47
N MET A 77 -13.84 -5.16 -18.50
CA MET A 77 -13.94 -3.72 -18.71
C MET A 77 -12.55 -3.13 -18.99
N ASP A 78 -12.50 -2.12 -19.86
CA ASP A 78 -11.26 -1.45 -20.27
C ASP A 78 -11.45 0.09 -20.27
N PRO A 79 -10.97 0.80 -19.23
CA PRO A 79 -10.41 0.26 -17.98
C PRO A 79 -11.48 -0.36 -17.06
N PRO A 80 -11.12 -1.22 -16.10
CA PRO A 80 -12.02 -1.66 -15.04
C PRO A 80 -12.56 -0.48 -14.22
N PRO A 81 -13.75 -0.61 -13.58
CA PRO A 81 -14.26 0.44 -12.73
C PRO A 81 -13.49 0.57 -11.42
N ASP A 82 -13.33 1.80 -10.94
CA ASP A 82 -12.85 2.06 -9.59
C ASP A 82 -13.89 1.58 -8.55
N LEU A 83 -13.43 1.11 -7.39
CA LEU A 83 -14.31 0.65 -6.32
C LEU A 83 -14.39 1.68 -5.20
N LEU A 84 -15.62 1.98 -4.79
CA LEU A 84 -15.96 3.01 -3.82
C LEU A 84 -16.64 2.39 -2.60
N THR A 85 -16.31 2.89 -1.42
CA THR A 85 -17.10 2.66 -0.20
C THR A 85 -18.23 3.69 -0.09
N GLU A 86 -19.21 3.49 0.80
CA GLU A 86 -20.30 4.45 1.02
C GLU A 86 -19.82 5.74 1.71
N GLY A 87 -18.75 5.66 2.49
CA GLY A 87 -18.01 6.75 3.13
C GLY A 87 -17.06 7.47 2.17
N GLY A 88 -16.90 6.97 0.94
CA GLY A 88 -16.17 7.62 -0.13
C GLY A 88 -14.66 7.44 -0.08
N ALA A 89 -14.15 6.38 0.57
CA ALA A 89 -12.87 5.79 0.20
C ALA A 89 -12.98 5.18 -1.21
N MET A 90 -11.91 5.29 -2.00
CA MET A 90 -11.83 4.91 -3.41
C MET A 90 -10.56 4.08 -3.64
N LEU A 91 -10.73 2.85 -4.12
CA LEU A 91 -9.64 2.05 -4.67
C LEU A 91 -9.68 2.15 -6.19
N THR A 92 -8.54 2.50 -6.80
CA THR A 92 -8.43 2.58 -8.26
C THR A 92 -8.45 1.20 -8.88
N ALA A 93 -8.81 1.10 -10.15
CA ALA A 93 -8.72 -0.13 -10.93
C ALA A 93 -7.35 -0.81 -10.77
N ASP A 94 -6.24 -0.08 -10.91
CA ASP A 94 -4.88 -0.61 -10.77
C ASP A 94 -4.64 -1.21 -9.36
N THR A 95 -5.15 -0.55 -8.31
CA THR A 95 -5.04 -1.05 -6.93
C THR A 95 -5.85 -2.35 -6.79
N VAL A 96 -7.06 -2.39 -7.33
CA VAL A 96 -7.93 -3.57 -7.27
C VAL A 96 -7.33 -4.74 -8.06
N GLU A 97 -6.71 -4.48 -9.20
CA GLU A 97 -5.98 -5.49 -9.97
C GLU A 97 -4.78 -6.05 -9.21
N ALA A 98 -3.99 -5.19 -8.57
CA ALA A 98 -2.87 -5.60 -7.74
C ALA A 98 -3.32 -6.48 -6.56
N LEU A 99 -4.40 -6.07 -5.87
CA LEU A 99 -4.98 -6.83 -4.76
C LEU A 99 -5.58 -8.16 -5.21
N ALA A 100 -6.17 -8.24 -6.40
CA ALA A 100 -6.82 -9.45 -6.90
C ALA A 100 -5.84 -10.50 -7.45
N GLY A 101 -4.61 -10.09 -7.77
CA GLY A 101 -3.59 -10.95 -8.35
C GLY A 101 -3.87 -11.37 -9.80
N PRO A 102 -3.05 -12.28 -10.35
CA PRO A 102 -3.11 -12.64 -11.76
C PRO A 102 -4.31 -13.54 -12.10
N ILE A 103 -4.68 -13.58 -13.38
CA ILE A 103 -5.79 -14.42 -13.92
C ILE A 103 -5.63 -15.90 -13.57
N ALA A 104 -4.40 -16.40 -13.55
CA ALA A 104 -4.11 -17.82 -13.40
C ALA A 104 -2.88 -18.02 -12.48
N PRO A 105 -3.08 -18.00 -11.15
CA PRO A 105 -2.02 -18.27 -10.19
C PRO A 105 -1.35 -19.62 -10.46
N GLY A 106 -0.02 -19.65 -10.55
CA GLY A 106 0.77 -20.87 -10.75
C GLY A 106 0.73 -21.50 -12.16
N LEU A 107 0.01 -20.92 -13.12
CA LEU A 107 0.07 -21.30 -14.54
C LEU A 107 1.09 -20.43 -15.26
N PHE A 108 2.38 -20.73 -15.05
CA PHE A 108 3.43 -20.13 -15.86
C PHE A 108 3.25 -20.57 -17.31
N ALA A 109 2.95 -19.62 -18.20
CA ALA A 109 3.33 -19.79 -19.58
C ALA A 109 4.84 -19.97 -19.58
N GLN A 110 5.32 -21.04 -20.21
CA GLN A 110 6.74 -21.28 -20.48
C GLN A 110 7.25 -20.28 -21.54
N ALA A 111 6.91 -19.00 -21.37
CA ALA A 111 7.49 -17.88 -22.08
C ALA A 111 8.87 -17.65 -21.46
N GLU A 112 9.85 -17.56 -22.34
CA GLU A 112 11.30 -17.40 -22.16
C GLU A 112 11.76 -16.93 -20.77
N GLU A 113 12.85 -17.52 -20.25
CA GLU A 113 13.68 -16.96 -19.17
C GLU A 113 13.84 -15.44 -19.38
N GLY A 114 12.95 -14.67 -18.77
CA GLY A 114 12.67 -13.30 -19.16
C GLY A 114 12.75 -12.46 -17.91
N ALA A 115 13.95 -11.96 -17.64
CA ALA A 115 14.32 -11.06 -16.56
C ALA A 115 13.67 -11.39 -15.21
N GLU A 116 14.45 -11.99 -14.29
CA GLU A 116 14.12 -11.90 -12.87
C GLU A 116 13.81 -10.43 -12.56
N ALA A 117 12.61 -10.16 -12.04
CA ALA A 117 12.24 -8.80 -11.67
C ALA A 117 13.30 -8.29 -10.70
N SER A 118 13.90 -7.14 -11.02
CA SER A 118 14.89 -6.54 -10.12
C SER A 118 14.18 -6.09 -8.84
N PRO A 119 14.74 -6.39 -7.65
CA PRO A 119 14.25 -5.82 -6.41
C PRO A 119 14.22 -4.29 -6.48
N ILE A 120 13.16 -3.69 -5.95
CA ILE A 120 13.03 -2.24 -5.80
C ILE A 120 13.38 -1.78 -4.38
N GLY A 121 13.62 -2.72 -3.47
CA GLY A 121 14.04 -2.47 -2.10
C GLY A 121 14.30 -3.77 -1.35
N SER A 122 14.60 -3.63 -0.07
CA SER A 122 14.75 -4.73 0.88
C SER A 122 14.10 -4.40 2.21
N VAL A 123 13.61 -5.42 2.86
CA VAL A 123 13.09 -5.34 4.22
C VAL A 123 14.25 -5.19 5.21
N GLU A 124 14.23 -4.14 6.00
CA GLU A 124 15.27 -3.82 7.01
C GLU A 124 14.82 -4.17 8.44
N SER A 125 13.52 -4.17 8.70
CA SER A 125 12.96 -4.61 9.99
C SER A 125 11.62 -5.32 9.79
N VAL A 126 11.39 -6.36 10.59
CA VAL A 126 10.11 -7.08 10.66
C VAL A 126 9.84 -7.44 12.12
N GLU A 127 8.66 -7.08 12.61
CA GLU A 127 8.11 -7.61 13.85
C GLU A 127 6.74 -8.25 13.57
N GLY A 128 6.37 -9.27 14.37
CA GLY A 128 5.09 -9.97 14.22
C GLY A 128 4.96 -10.78 12.91
N GLU A 129 3.76 -10.77 12.35
CA GLU A 129 3.45 -11.42 11.07
C GLU A 129 3.38 -10.38 9.96
N VAL A 130 4.23 -10.57 8.94
CA VAL A 130 4.24 -9.75 7.73
C VAL A 130 4.29 -10.68 6.53
N THR A 131 3.37 -10.49 5.60
CA THR A 131 3.31 -11.25 4.36
C THR A 131 3.44 -10.34 3.16
N VAL A 132 3.87 -10.92 2.05
CA VAL A 132 3.83 -10.28 0.74
C VAL A 132 3.21 -11.23 -0.27
N THR A 133 2.26 -10.71 -1.03
CA THR A 133 1.73 -11.34 -2.24
C THR A 133 2.41 -10.71 -3.44
N ARG A 134 3.20 -11.50 -4.15
CA ARG A 134 3.91 -11.06 -5.36
C ARG A 134 2.93 -10.86 -6.51
N ALA A 135 3.34 -10.15 -7.55
CA ALA A 135 2.51 -9.93 -8.75
C ALA A 135 2.06 -11.23 -9.46
N ASP A 136 2.75 -12.35 -9.24
CA ASP A 136 2.36 -13.67 -9.74
C ASP A 136 1.37 -14.44 -8.83
N GLY A 137 0.90 -13.80 -7.76
CA GLY A 137 -0.01 -14.35 -6.77
C GLY A 137 0.65 -15.24 -5.72
N THR A 138 1.98 -15.39 -5.74
CA THR A 138 2.70 -16.14 -4.70
C THR A 138 2.72 -15.34 -3.41
N GLU A 139 2.13 -15.92 -2.36
CA GLU A 139 2.19 -15.36 -1.00
C GLU A 139 3.37 -15.97 -0.22
N ILE A 140 4.15 -15.11 0.42
CA ILE A 140 5.25 -15.52 1.30
C ILE A 140 5.26 -14.70 2.60
N LYS A 141 5.74 -15.30 3.68
CA LYS A 141 6.09 -14.55 4.90
C LYS A 141 7.40 -13.80 4.68
N LEU A 142 7.41 -12.50 4.95
CA LEU A 142 8.59 -11.65 4.88
C LEU A 142 9.47 -11.79 6.13
N ASN A 143 10.78 -11.73 5.92
CA ASN A 143 11.81 -11.66 6.96
C ASN A 143 12.77 -10.50 6.65
N GLU A 144 13.53 -10.09 7.66
CA GLU A 144 14.62 -9.12 7.48
C GLU A 144 15.60 -9.59 6.38
N GLY A 145 15.95 -8.68 5.47
CA GLY A 145 16.80 -8.91 4.30
C GLY A 145 16.06 -9.42 3.06
N ASP A 146 14.79 -9.81 3.16
CA ASP A 146 14.03 -10.26 1.98
C ASP A 146 13.82 -9.11 0.98
N PRO A 147 13.88 -9.38 -0.33
CA PRO A 147 13.66 -8.36 -1.35
C PRO A 147 12.17 -8.05 -1.50
N VAL A 148 11.88 -6.80 -1.86
CA VAL A 148 10.56 -6.35 -2.33
C VAL A 148 10.63 -5.95 -3.80
N PHE A 149 9.54 -6.19 -4.53
CA PHE A 149 9.42 -5.98 -5.97
C PHE A 149 8.24 -5.09 -6.30
N GLN A 150 8.28 -4.48 -7.47
CA GLN A 150 7.12 -3.75 -7.99
C GLN A 150 5.93 -4.70 -8.19
N GLY A 151 4.74 -4.24 -7.82
CA GLY A 151 3.49 -5.01 -7.84
C GLY A 151 3.26 -5.89 -6.61
N ASP A 152 4.16 -5.85 -5.63
CA ASP A 152 3.96 -6.53 -4.36
C ASP A 152 2.82 -5.87 -3.56
N VAL A 153 2.01 -6.72 -2.93
CA VAL A 153 1.05 -6.33 -1.90
C VAL A 153 1.58 -6.82 -0.56
N LEU A 154 1.86 -5.90 0.37
CA LEU A 154 2.37 -6.22 1.70
C LEU A 154 1.26 -6.05 2.73
N GLU A 155 1.19 -6.99 3.67
CA GLU A 155 0.21 -6.99 4.76
C GLU A 155 0.90 -7.28 6.09
N THR A 156 0.58 -6.48 7.10
CA THR A 156 1.01 -6.66 8.50
C THR A 156 -0.18 -7.16 9.33
N GLY A 157 0.05 -8.19 10.14
CA GLY A 157 -0.95 -8.72 11.07
C GLY A 157 -1.09 -7.89 12.35
N GLU A 158 -1.82 -8.44 13.33
CA GLU A 158 -1.89 -7.90 14.69
C GLU A 158 -0.47 -7.83 15.30
N GLU A 159 -0.08 -6.69 15.86
CA GLU A 159 1.29 -6.40 16.33
C GLU A 159 2.39 -6.52 15.24
N GLY A 160 2.03 -6.58 13.97
CA GLY A 160 2.96 -6.72 12.85
C GLY A 160 3.52 -5.37 12.39
N THR A 161 4.83 -5.25 12.21
CA THR A 161 5.45 -4.05 11.64
C THR A 161 6.49 -4.40 10.60
N VAL A 162 6.65 -3.56 9.58
CA VAL A 162 7.67 -3.72 8.55
C VAL A 162 8.33 -2.40 8.23
N GLY A 163 9.67 -2.40 8.20
CA GLY A 163 10.49 -1.30 7.71
C GLY A 163 11.21 -1.69 6.42
N ILE A 164 11.15 -0.83 5.41
CA ILE A 164 11.68 -1.08 4.07
C ILE A 164 12.61 0.06 3.68
N VAL A 165 13.73 -0.31 3.05
CA VAL A 165 14.63 0.63 2.36
C VAL A 165 14.53 0.36 0.87
N PHE A 166 14.20 1.38 0.09
CA PHE A 166 14.10 1.28 -1.37
C PHE A 166 15.41 1.66 -2.05
N ILE A 167 15.54 1.29 -3.34
CA ILE A 167 16.75 1.53 -4.14
C ILE A 167 17.10 3.01 -4.38
N ASP A 168 16.18 3.93 -4.10
CA ASP A 168 16.40 5.37 -4.16
C ASP A 168 16.81 6.00 -2.81
N ASP A 169 17.10 5.16 -1.81
CA ASP A 169 17.40 5.51 -0.41
C ASP A 169 16.21 6.07 0.38
N SER A 170 14.99 6.00 -0.17
CA SER A 170 13.78 6.27 0.59
C SER A 170 13.50 5.15 1.58
N THR A 171 12.94 5.51 2.73
CA THR A 171 12.56 4.54 3.77
C THR A 171 11.09 4.65 4.09
N PHE A 172 10.46 3.50 4.29
CA PHE A 172 9.04 3.39 4.57
C PHE A 172 8.84 2.43 5.73
N ALA A 173 7.88 2.72 6.59
CA ALA A 173 7.41 1.75 7.56
C ALA A 173 5.89 1.69 7.60
N LEU A 174 5.38 0.48 7.81
CA LEU A 174 3.96 0.16 7.98
C LEU A 174 3.77 -0.52 9.33
N ASP A 175 2.83 -0.01 10.11
CA ASP A 175 2.47 -0.54 11.43
C ASP A 175 1.43 -1.67 11.32
N GLU A 176 0.91 -2.13 12.45
CA GLU A 176 -0.09 -3.21 12.53
C GLU A 176 -1.35 -2.96 11.71
N ASP A 177 -2.04 -4.05 11.34
CA ASP A 177 -3.25 -4.06 10.52
C ASP A 177 -3.11 -3.26 9.21
N GLY A 178 -1.90 -3.21 8.68
CA GLY A 178 -1.52 -2.45 7.51
C GLY A 178 -1.64 -3.27 6.23
N ARG A 179 -1.99 -2.58 5.14
CA ARG A 179 -1.96 -3.12 3.78
C ARG A 179 -1.46 -2.06 2.82
N MET A 180 -0.43 -2.39 2.05
CA MET A 180 0.13 -1.49 1.04
C MET A 180 0.43 -2.20 -0.28
N VAL A 181 0.45 -1.45 -1.36
CA VAL A 181 0.81 -1.89 -2.71
C VAL A 181 2.03 -1.09 -3.19
N LEU A 182 3.03 -1.79 -3.71
CA LEU A 182 4.22 -1.20 -4.32
C LEU A 182 3.99 -0.95 -5.82
N ASP A 183 3.27 0.13 -6.16
CA ASP A 183 2.74 0.34 -7.52
C ASP A 183 3.83 0.52 -8.59
N GLU A 184 4.76 1.46 -8.38
CA GLU A 184 5.84 1.77 -9.33
C GLU A 184 7.08 2.25 -8.56
N LEU A 185 8.26 1.73 -8.92
CA LEU A 185 9.52 2.34 -8.51
C LEU A 185 10.57 2.15 -9.61
N ILE A 186 10.78 3.21 -10.38
CA ILE A 186 11.77 3.27 -11.45
C ILE A 186 12.80 4.32 -11.04
N PHE A 187 14.06 3.91 -10.92
CA PHE A 187 15.14 4.80 -10.50
C PHE A 187 16.39 4.60 -11.37
N ASP A 188 16.92 5.70 -11.91
CA ASP A 188 18.25 5.72 -12.50
C ASP A 188 19.24 6.37 -11.53
N PRO A 189 20.16 5.60 -10.92
CA PRO A 189 21.12 6.14 -9.95
C PRO A 189 22.17 7.07 -10.58
N GLN A 190 22.34 7.10 -11.91
CA GLN A 190 23.29 7.98 -12.58
C GLN A 190 22.72 9.40 -12.76
N SER A 191 21.46 9.50 -13.17
CA SER A 191 20.78 10.79 -13.36
C SER A 191 20.02 11.24 -12.12
N THR A 192 19.78 10.34 -11.15
CA THR A 192 18.89 10.52 -10.01
C THR A 192 17.43 10.81 -10.40
N GLU A 193 17.07 10.56 -11.66
CA GLU A 193 15.70 10.67 -12.15
C GLU A 193 14.94 9.37 -11.89
N GLY A 194 13.63 9.50 -11.72
CA GLY A 194 12.79 8.34 -11.46
C GLY A 194 11.34 8.69 -11.22
N LYS A 195 10.56 7.65 -10.96
CA LYS A 195 9.19 7.72 -10.49
C LYS A 195 8.97 6.71 -9.39
N SER A 196 8.25 7.12 -8.37
CA SER A 196 7.81 6.25 -7.29
C SER A 196 6.35 6.53 -6.98
N SER A 197 5.54 5.48 -6.97
CA SER A 197 4.18 5.50 -6.43
C SER A 197 3.95 4.29 -5.56
N LEU A 198 3.40 4.55 -4.38
CA LEU A 198 3.00 3.56 -3.39
C LEU A 198 1.55 3.83 -2.99
N THR A 199 0.79 2.79 -2.70
CA THR A 199 -0.59 2.92 -2.21
C THR A 199 -0.71 2.27 -0.85
N VAL A 200 -1.06 3.05 0.18
CA VAL A 200 -1.38 2.54 1.52
C VAL A 200 -2.89 2.40 1.60
N VAL A 201 -3.38 1.17 1.51
CA VAL A 201 -4.81 0.85 1.55
C VAL A 201 -5.35 1.08 2.96
N GLN A 202 -4.61 0.65 3.99
CA GLN A 202 -4.91 0.90 5.39
C GLN A 202 -3.65 0.78 6.25
N GLY A 203 -3.71 1.31 7.47
CA GLY A 203 -2.65 1.23 8.47
C GLY A 203 -1.99 2.58 8.77
N ALA A 204 -1.27 2.63 9.88
CA ALA A 204 -0.36 3.72 10.17
C ALA A 204 0.93 3.51 9.38
N PHE A 205 1.47 4.60 8.82
CA PHE A 205 2.69 4.55 8.04
C PHE A 205 3.56 5.77 8.31
N THR A 206 4.86 5.63 8.10
CA THR A 206 5.77 6.77 7.98
C THR A 206 6.69 6.58 6.80
N PHE A 207 7.11 7.69 6.23
CA PHE A 207 7.93 7.71 5.04
C PHE A 207 8.94 8.85 5.07
N VAL A 208 10.16 8.55 4.63
CA VAL A 208 11.21 9.54 4.36
C VAL A 208 11.60 9.44 2.90
N SER A 209 11.50 10.55 2.19
CA SER A 209 11.78 10.61 0.76
C SER A 209 13.25 10.40 0.43
N GLY A 210 13.50 9.63 -0.62
CA GLY A 210 14.82 9.38 -1.18
C GLY A 210 15.20 10.37 -2.27
N LYS A 211 16.12 9.94 -3.14
CA LYS A 211 16.69 10.75 -4.22
C LYS A 211 15.67 11.14 -5.28
N ILE A 212 14.66 10.29 -5.57
CA ILE A 212 13.63 10.57 -6.59
C ILE A 212 12.84 11.84 -6.28
N ALA A 213 12.60 12.15 -4.99
CA ALA A 213 11.84 13.33 -4.63
C ALA A 213 12.54 14.66 -5.00
N GLN A 214 13.82 14.62 -5.36
CA GLN A 214 14.58 15.78 -5.83
C GLN A 214 14.38 16.05 -7.33
N SER A 215 13.91 15.05 -8.10
CA SER A 215 13.76 15.15 -9.56
C SER A 215 12.59 16.04 -9.98
N GLY A 216 11.62 16.28 -9.10
CA GLY A 216 10.45 17.13 -9.40
C GLY A 216 9.22 16.85 -8.52
N PRO A 217 8.20 17.73 -8.58
CA PRO A 217 7.05 17.73 -7.66
C PRO A 217 6.10 16.54 -7.81
N ASP A 218 6.18 15.78 -8.91
CA ASP A 218 5.32 14.63 -9.21
C ASP A 218 6.10 13.30 -9.26
N SER A 219 7.39 13.33 -8.91
CA SER A 219 8.28 12.18 -9.06
C SER A 219 8.02 11.12 -8.00
N MET A 220 7.48 11.51 -6.84
CA MET A 220 7.18 10.60 -5.75
C MET A 220 5.78 10.85 -5.18
N LYS A 221 4.99 9.79 -5.07
CA LYS A 221 3.61 9.82 -4.61
C LYS A 221 3.31 8.71 -3.62
N VAL A 222 2.54 9.05 -2.59
CA VAL A 222 1.90 8.06 -1.71
C VAL A 222 0.40 8.29 -1.80
N SER A 223 -0.34 7.26 -2.19
CA SER A 223 -1.80 7.29 -2.29
C SER A 223 -2.42 6.57 -1.09
N THR A 224 -3.59 7.05 -0.71
CA THR A 224 -4.50 6.39 0.24
C THR A 224 -5.89 6.39 -0.40
N PRO A 225 -6.84 5.59 0.10
CA PRO A 225 -8.18 5.55 -0.46
C PRO A 225 -8.91 6.90 -0.45
N VAL A 226 -8.47 7.89 0.33
CA VAL A 226 -9.11 9.21 0.44
C VAL A 226 -8.26 10.38 -0.04
N ALA A 227 -6.96 10.19 -0.28
CA ALA A 227 -6.05 11.29 -0.64
C ALA A 227 -4.77 10.80 -1.33
N THR A 228 -4.18 11.67 -2.13
CA THR A 228 -2.85 11.50 -2.74
C THR A 228 -1.88 12.53 -2.16
N LEU A 229 -0.68 12.07 -1.82
CA LEU A 229 0.41 12.86 -1.29
C LEU A 229 1.48 13.02 -2.37
N GLY A 230 1.65 14.25 -2.88
CA GLY A 230 2.81 14.62 -3.68
C GLY A 230 3.98 14.98 -2.77
N ILE A 231 5.08 14.24 -2.89
CA ILE A 231 6.20 14.30 -1.96
C ILE A 231 7.35 15.14 -2.52
N ARG A 232 7.83 16.11 -1.74
CA ARG A 232 9.02 16.91 -2.08
C ARG A 232 9.97 17.06 -0.89
N GLY A 233 10.92 16.13 -0.77
CA GLY A 233 12.00 16.19 0.22
C GLY A 233 11.45 16.20 1.65
N THR A 234 10.71 15.15 2.02
CA THR A 234 9.88 15.16 3.23
C THR A 234 10.11 13.96 4.15
N LYS A 235 9.79 14.18 5.42
CA LYS A 235 9.43 13.14 6.37
C LYS A 235 7.97 13.32 6.76
N VAL A 236 7.17 12.26 6.59
CA VAL A 236 5.73 12.27 6.89
C VAL A 236 5.33 11.06 7.72
N ALA A 237 4.31 11.24 8.54
CA ALA A 237 3.56 10.13 9.10
C ALA A 237 2.09 10.26 8.68
N GLY A 238 1.41 9.13 8.53
CA GLY A 238 0.04 9.08 8.07
C GLY A 238 -0.73 7.92 8.69
N GLN A 239 -2.04 8.10 8.77
CA GLN A 239 -3.00 7.05 9.08
C GLN A 239 -3.94 6.93 7.88
N ALA A 240 -3.86 5.81 7.18
CA ALA A 240 -4.91 5.35 6.29
C ALA A 240 -5.92 4.57 7.16
N ALA A 241 -7.03 5.20 7.49
CA ALA A 241 -8.03 4.68 8.40
C ALA A 241 -9.15 3.94 7.64
N GLN A 242 -9.86 3.09 8.34
CA GLN A 242 -11.04 2.42 7.79
C GLN A 242 -12.16 3.41 7.44
N GLU A 243 -13.14 2.95 6.68
CA GLU A 243 -14.29 3.75 6.28
C GLU A 243 -14.98 4.41 7.50
N GLY A 244 -15.21 5.73 7.42
CA GLY A 244 -15.88 6.50 8.46
C GLY A 244 -14.96 7.02 9.57
N GLU A 245 -13.68 6.67 9.55
CA GLU A 245 -12.66 7.19 10.47
C GLU A 245 -11.82 8.33 9.84
N GLU A 246 -11.17 9.11 10.69
CA GLU A 246 -10.34 10.23 10.27
C GLU A 246 -9.00 9.73 9.73
N ASN A 247 -8.79 9.86 8.43
CA ASN A 247 -7.45 9.70 7.86
C ASN A 247 -6.66 10.97 8.19
N THR A 248 -5.48 10.82 8.76
CA THR A 248 -4.64 11.95 9.19
C THR A 248 -3.28 11.86 8.54
N ILE A 249 -2.83 12.95 7.93
CA ILE A 249 -1.46 13.07 7.41
C ILE A 249 -0.78 14.20 8.17
N VAL A 250 0.44 13.96 8.66
CA VAL A 250 1.25 14.96 9.34
C VAL A 250 2.60 15.12 8.64
N LEU A 251 2.96 16.38 8.39
CA LEU A 251 4.29 16.75 7.93
C LEU A 251 5.24 16.86 9.12
N LEU A 252 6.34 16.12 9.11
CA LEU A 252 7.38 16.22 10.13
C LEU A 252 8.52 17.13 9.66
N GLU A 253 8.93 16.98 8.40
CA GLU A 253 9.97 17.79 7.76
C GLU A 253 9.70 17.95 6.26
N GLY A 254 10.08 19.08 5.67
CA GLY A 254 10.00 19.30 4.22
C GLY A 254 8.70 19.95 3.73
N GLU A 255 8.22 19.53 2.56
CA GLU A 255 6.97 19.99 1.97
C GLU A 255 6.20 18.82 1.34
N ILE A 256 4.88 18.79 1.54
CA ILE A 256 3.98 17.86 0.85
C ILE A 256 2.78 18.59 0.28
N LEU A 257 2.26 18.06 -0.83
CA LEU A 257 0.99 18.46 -1.42
C LEU A 257 -0.04 17.36 -1.20
N VAL A 258 -1.13 17.66 -0.49
CA VAL A 258 -2.24 16.74 -0.28
C VAL A 258 -3.38 17.11 -1.22
N THR A 259 -3.78 16.17 -2.06
CA THR A 259 -4.90 16.32 -3.00
C THR A 259 -5.91 15.19 -2.81
N ASN A 260 -7.14 15.41 -3.24
CA ASN A 260 -8.12 14.35 -3.40
C ASN A 260 -9.11 14.66 -4.55
N GLN A 261 -10.11 13.81 -4.70
CA GLN A 261 -11.11 13.89 -5.77
C GLN A 261 -12.09 15.07 -5.61
N SER A 262 -12.05 15.81 -4.49
CA SER A 262 -12.79 17.07 -4.36
C SER A 262 -12.19 18.19 -5.22
N GLY A 263 -10.98 17.99 -5.79
CA GLY A 263 -10.25 18.97 -6.57
C GLY A 263 -9.52 20.03 -5.73
N VAL A 264 -9.50 19.90 -4.40
CA VAL A 264 -8.75 20.79 -3.51
C VAL A 264 -7.35 20.25 -3.29
N ALA A 265 -6.37 21.14 -3.29
CA ALA A 265 -4.97 20.85 -3.00
C ALA A 265 -4.50 21.68 -1.81
N LEU A 266 -3.94 21.03 -0.78
CA LEU A 266 -3.37 21.67 0.40
C LEU A 266 -1.86 21.40 0.47
N THR A 267 -1.07 22.45 0.50
CA THR A 267 0.37 22.35 0.75
C THR A 267 0.64 22.45 2.24
N LEU A 268 1.40 21.48 2.76
CA LEU A 268 1.97 21.53 4.10
C LEU A 268 3.46 21.81 3.99
N ASN A 269 3.95 22.77 4.77
CA ASN A 269 5.36 23.19 4.75
C ASN A 269 5.88 23.64 6.14
N GLN A 270 5.13 23.33 7.20
CA GLN A 270 5.55 23.57 8.58
C GLN A 270 5.52 22.25 9.37
N PRO A 271 6.49 22.01 10.26
CA PRO A 271 6.48 20.83 11.12
C PRO A 271 5.19 20.70 11.93
N ASN A 272 4.69 19.47 12.04
CA ASN A 272 3.44 19.07 12.69
C ASN A 272 2.16 19.63 12.04
N GLN A 273 2.28 20.43 10.97
CA GLN A 273 1.12 20.82 10.18
C GLN A 273 0.50 19.53 9.64
N SER A 274 -0.82 19.41 9.76
CA SER A 274 -1.51 18.17 9.46
C SER A 274 -2.75 18.42 8.62
N VAL A 275 -3.24 17.38 7.97
CA VAL A 275 -4.51 17.37 7.25
C VAL A 275 -5.32 16.17 7.69
N GLN A 276 -6.61 16.39 7.91
CA GLN A 276 -7.60 15.35 8.11
C GLN A 276 -8.45 15.20 6.85
N VAL A 277 -8.70 13.94 6.46
CA VAL A 277 -9.51 13.58 5.30
C VAL A 277 -10.45 12.45 5.71
N THR A 278 -11.74 12.61 5.46
CA THR A 278 -12.75 11.58 5.79
C THR A 278 -13.27 10.86 4.56
N SER A 279 -13.05 11.41 3.37
CA SER A 279 -13.57 10.90 2.09
C SER A 279 -12.75 11.47 0.93
N ALA A 280 -12.58 10.70 -0.15
CA ALA A 280 -11.93 11.16 -1.37
C ALA A 280 -12.64 12.37 -2.00
N PHE A 281 -13.94 12.54 -1.74
CA PHE A 281 -14.77 13.58 -2.36
C PHE A 281 -15.07 14.77 -1.45
N THR A 282 -14.59 14.75 -0.20
CA THR A 282 -14.72 15.87 0.73
C THR A 282 -13.41 16.63 0.81
N PRO A 283 -13.39 17.98 0.68
CA PRO A 283 -12.16 18.74 0.76
C PRO A 283 -11.32 18.41 2.01
N PRO A 284 -10.00 18.19 1.85
CA PRO A 284 -9.11 17.97 2.98
C PRO A 284 -9.15 19.17 3.94
N GLN A 285 -9.08 18.91 5.25
CA GLN A 285 -9.14 19.95 6.29
C GLN A 285 -7.80 20.10 6.99
N ALA A 286 -7.24 21.31 6.96
CA ALA A 286 -5.99 21.60 7.68
C ALA A 286 -6.23 21.63 9.20
N VAL A 287 -5.37 20.92 9.93
CA VAL A 287 -5.33 20.92 11.39
C VAL A 287 -3.87 21.05 11.86
N GLN A 288 -3.67 21.37 13.13
CA GLN A 288 -2.35 21.42 13.73
C GLN A 288 -2.30 20.41 14.87
N LEU A 289 -1.41 19.42 14.76
CA LEU A 289 -1.13 18.52 15.86
C LEU A 289 0.00 19.10 16.72
N THR A 290 -0.04 18.82 18.02
CA THR A 290 1.10 19.06 18.91
C THR A 290 2.12 17.92 18.76
N PRO A 291 3.40 18.13 19.10
CA PRO A 291 4.39 17.06 19.10
C PRO A 291 3.96 15.85 19.94
N ASP A 292 3.33 16.06 21.09
CA ASP A 292 2.80 14.98 21.93
C ASP A 292 1.69 14.19 21.23
N GLN A 293 0.81 14.87 20.48
CA GLN A 293 -0.24 14.20 19.71
C GLN A 293 0.33 13.39 18.55
N VAL A 294 1.38 13.90 17.90
CA VAL A 294 2.10 13.17 16.86
C VAL A 294 2.74 11.91 17.45
N GLN A 295 3.46 12.04 18.57
CA GLN A 295 4.09 10.90 19.24
C GLN A 295 3.06 9.86 19.72
N GLN A 296 1.91 10.31 20.24
CA GLN A 296 0.85 9.39 20.69
C GLN A 296 0.20 8.63 19.53
N ARG A 297 0.09 9.24 18.35
CA ARG A 297 -0.57 8.62 17.19
C ARG A 297 0.38 7.79 16.34
N PHE A 298 1.63 8.24 16.18
CA PHE A 298 2.58 7.70 15.21
C PHE A 298 3.88 7.21 15.85
N GLY A 299 3.98 7.19 17.18
CA GLY A 299 5.22 6.80 17.87
C GLY A 299 5.71 5.41 17.50
N GLY A 300 4.82 4.42 17.46
CA GLY A 300 5.16 3.03 17.09
C GLY A 300 5.74 2.96 15.68
N VAL A 301 4.97 3.38 14.66
CA VAL A 301 5.45 3.39 13.28
C VAL A 301 6.73 4.22 13.08
N LEU A 302 6.90 5.34 13.79
CA LEU A 302 8.13 6.16 13.73
C LEU A 302 9.36 5.44 14.30
N GLU A 303 9.20 4.56 15.28
CA GLU A 303 10.27 3.73 15.83
C GLU A 303 10.65 2.59 14.87
N SER A 304 9.69 2.05 14.12
CA SER A 304 9.92 0.99 13.12
C SER A 304 10.59 1.48 11.82
N LEU A 305 10.70 2.80 11.63
CA LEU A 305 11.25 3.41 10.42
C LEU A 305 12.77 3.21 10.30
N PRO A 306 13.26 2.55 9.24
CA PRO A 306 14.69 2.42 9.01
C PRO A 306 15.40 3.78 8.84
N PRO A 307 16.65 3.91 9.32
CA PRO A 307 17.45 5.09 9.05
C PRO A 307 17.70 5.22 7.54
N SER A 308 17.55 6.43 6.98
CA SER A 308 17.86 6.64 5.57
C SER A 308 19.38 6.50 5.33
N PRO A 309 19.82 5.75 4.30
CA PRO A 309 21.22 5.64 3.93
C PRO A 309 21.92 7.00 3.72
N ALA A 310 21.19 8.00 3.22
CA ALA A 310 21.72 9.35 3.00
C ALA A 310 22.08 10.07 4.32
N ALA A 311 21.24 9.92 5.36
CA ALA A 311 21.49 10.53 6.67
C ALA A 311 22.68 9.88 7.42
N THR A 312 22.96 8.61 7.12
CA THR A 312 24.08 7.86 7.71
C THR A 312 25.44 8.30 7.15
N GLN A 313 25.45 8.80 5.90
CA GLN A 313 26.68 9.33 5.28
C GLN A 313 27.04 10.71 5.83
N GLU A 314 26.06 11.59 6.09
CA GLU A 314 26.31 12.91 6.68
C GLU A 314 26.82 12.85 8.13
N THR A 315 26.38 11.84 8.90
CA THR A 315 26.86 11.61 10.27
C THR A 315 28.28 11.05 10.32
N GLN A 316 28.70 10.27 9.32
CA GLN A 316 30.08 9.77 9.23
C GLN A 316 31.07 10.82 8.68
N GLU A 317 30.63 11.75 7.82
CA GLU A 317 31.48 12.85 7.34
C GLU A 317 31.70 13.95 8.39
N THR A 318 30.79 14.10 9.35
CA THR A 318 30.93 15.04 10.48
C THR A 318 31.80 14.48 11.61
N GLU A 319 32.05 13.17 11.64
CA GLU A 319 33.00 12.50 12.56
C GLU A 319 34.34 12.13 11.89
N GLY A 320 34.90 13.05 11.09
CA GLY A 320 36.31 12.98 10.67
C GLY A 320 37.26 12.97 11.88
N PRO A 321 38.46 12.34 11.78
CA PRO A 321 39.26 12.02 12.96
C PRO A 321 39.68 13.31 13.67
N ALA A 322 39.38 13.38 14.97
CA ALA A 322 39.96 14.38 15.86
C ALA A 322 41.49 14.33 15.73
N ALA A 323 42.03 15.28 15.00
CA ALA A 323 43.46 15.53 14.98
C ALA A 323 43.85 15.93 16.40
N THR A 324 44.63 15.07 17.05
CA THR A 324 45.37 15.38 18.27
C THR A 324 46.31 16.55 17.99
N GLU A 325 45.85 17.78 18.24
CA GLU A 325 46.70 18.93 18.51
C GLU A 325 46.91 19.01 20.04
N GLU A 326 47.89 18.26 20.54
CA GLU A 326 48.51 18.54 21.83
C GLU A 326 49.99 18.15 21.74
N ALA A 327 50.84 19.16 21.54
CA ALA A 327 52.18 19.32 22.15
C ALA A 327 53.06 20.23 21.27
N ALA A 328 53.11 21.53 21.60
CA ALA A 328 54.31 22.37 21.47
C ALA A 328 54.04 23.79 21.98
N GLU A 329 53.85 23.99 23.28
CA GLU A 329 54.05 25.30 23.94
C GLU A 329 54.55 25.10 25.37
N GLU A 330 55.83 24.74 25.54
CA GLU A 330 56.60 25.07 26.74
C GLU A 330 58.08 25.12 26.33
N GLU A 331 58.60 26.32 26.05
CA GLU A 331 59.99 26.74 26.27
C GLU A 331 60.13 28.20 25.80
N GLU A 332 59.89 29.15 26.70
CA GLU A 332 60.56 30.45 26.73
C GLU A 332 60.15 31.18 28.02
N GLU A 333 60.91 30.94 29.09
CA GLU A 333 61.12 31.92 30.18
C GLU A 333 62.19 31.35 31.13
N GLU A 334 63.47 31.48 30.78
CA GLU A 334 64.53 31.55 31.79
C GLU A 334 65.53 32.68 31.44
N GLU A 335 65.49 33.68 32.32
CA GLU A 335 66.63 34.42 32.87
C GLU A 335 67.37 35.46 32.00
N GLU A 336 66.79 36.67 31.96
CA GLU A 336 67.58 37.90 32.09
C GLU A 336 67.73 38.22 33.60
N GLU A 337 68.89 37.91 34.20
CA GLU A 337 69.46 38.70 35.32
C GLU A 337 70.93 38.30 35.57
N GLY A 338 71.85 39.26 35.44
CA GLY A 338 73.09 39.31 36.24
C GLY A 338 74.43 39.13 35.52
N GLU A 339 75.07 40.28 35.22
CA GLU A 339 76.53 40.59 35.19
C GLU A 339 77.55 39.66 34.52
#